data_AF-A0A915JNC1-F1
#
_entry.id   AF-A0A915JNC1-F1
#
_cell.length_a   1.000
_cell.length_b   1.000
_cell.length_c   1.000
_cell.angle_alpha   90.00
_cell.angle_beta   90.00
_cell.angle_gamma   90.00
#
_symmetry.space_group_name_H-M   'P 1'
#
loop_
_entity.id
_entity.type
_entity.pdbx_description
1 polymer ?
#
loop_
_entity_poly.entity_id
_entity_poly.type
_entity_poly.pdbx_seq_one_letter_code
_entity_poly.pdbx_strand_id
1 'polypeptide(L)'
;MHTKLVSTELGKNSKEAEYCLVQHKNEYGPEIDARQSAVDQFVANGNQMVQAKHLLADEIEEKVAHLELSYKNLKATWRERLDLYELNLDVQLWKEQAENLESFLQENESRIVDESDWSNLDDNILNIERKLVEHNDFITLLEGQKNRVDNVKRLTMLEKVFGSQLDRENSRKMSENVLKEKLRKEQIRTLEKQKVLQ
;
A
#
# COMPACT_ATOMS: atom_id res chain seq x y z
N MET A 1 9.84 1.36 -25.27
CA MET A 1 8.64 0.93 -24.51
C MET A 1 8.71 1.30 -23.02
N HIS A 2 9.88 1.52 -22.41
CA HIS A 2 10.00 1.86 -20.98
C HIS A 2 9.29 3.16 -20.54
N THR A 3 9.05 4.09 -21.46
CA THR A 3 8.57 5.44 -21.17
C THR A 3 7.05 5.59 -21.05
N LYS A 4 6.25 4.58 -21.40
CA LYS A 4 4.77 4.67 -21.30
C LYS A 4 4.19 4.00 -20.04
N LEU A 5 4.83 2.94 -19.55
CA LEU A 5 4.39 2.24 -18.33
C LEU A 5 4.57 3.05 -17.03
N VAL A 6 5.27 4.18 -17.11
CA VAL A 6 5.60 5.03 -15.96
C VAL A 6 5.11 6.44 -16.28
N SER A 7 3.86 6.76 -15.94
CA SER A 7 3.53 8.18 -15.79
C SER A 7 4.43 8.73 -14.68
N THR A 8 5.02 9.90 -14.91
CA THR A 8 5.91 10.54 -13.93
C THR A 8 5.13 11.18 -12.78
N GLU A 9 3.81 11.24 -12.88
CA GLU A 9 2.96 11.99 -11.96
C GLU A 9 1.95 11.08 -11.26
N LEU A 10 1.81 11.29 -9.95
CA LEU A 10 0.76 10.74 -9.13
C LEU A 10 -0.44 11.70 -9.14
N GLY A 11 -1.65 11.16 -9.25
CA GLY A 11 -2.87 11.96 -9.16
C GLY A 11 -2.96 12.69 -7.82
N LYS A 12 -3.32 13.98 -7.86
CA LYS A 12 -3.30 14.89 -6.69
C LYS A 12 -4.63 14.97 -5.96
N ASN A 13 -5.67 14.39 -6.54
CA ASN A 13 -7.01 14.27 -5.97
C ASN A 13 -7.55 12.86 -6.24
N SER A 14 -8.68 12.52 -5.61
CA SER A 14 -9.29 11.19 -5.70
C SER A 14 -9.58 10.77 -7.14
N LYS A 15 -10.14 11.67 -7.96
CA LYS A 15 -10.49 11.40 -9.36
C LYS A 15 -9.27 11.17 -10.25
N GLU A 16 -8.24 12.00 -10.13
CA GLU A 16 -6.99 11.82 -10.86
C GLU A 16 -6.28 10.53 -10.45
N ALA A 17 -6.26 10.21 -9.15
CA ALA A 17 -5.65 8.98 -8.65
C ALA A 17 -6.40 7.74 -9.16
N GLU A 18 -7.73 7.78 -9.18
CA GLU A 18 -8.56 6.70 -9.71
C GLU A 18 -8.33 6.53 -11.22
N TYR A 19 -8.30 7.62 -11.97
CA TYR A 19 -8.01 7.60 -13.40
C TYR A 19 -6.64 6.95 -13.68
N CYS A 20 -5.58 7.35 -12.98
CA CYS A 20 -4.25 6.76 -13.14
C CYS A 20 -4.24 5.25 -12.85
N LEU A 21 -4.92 4.82 -11.77
CA LEU A 21 -5.03 3.41 -11.41
C LEU A 21 -5.75 2.60 -12.50
N VAL A 22 -6.93 3.07 -12.91
CA VAL A 22 -7.78 2.39 -13.90
C VAL A 22 -7.07 2.32 -15.25
N GLN A 23 -6.46 3.42 -15.69
CA GLN A 23 -5.71 3.47 -16.94
C GLN A 23 -4.56 2.44 -16.91
N HIS A 24 -3.71 2.47 -15.87
CA HIS A 24 -2.57 1.56 -15.76
C HIS A 24 -2.97 0.08 -15.72
N LYS A 25 -4.06 -0.23 -15.01
CA LYS A 25 -4.60 -1.58 -14.90
C LYS A 25 -5.18 -2.08 -16.21
N ASN A 26 -5.97 -1.25 -16.91
CA ASN A 26 -6.72 -1.68 -18.08
C ASN A 26 -5.92 -1.61 -19.38
N GLU A 27 -4.97 -0.68 -19.51
CA GLU A 27 -4.16 -0.56 -20.72
C GLU A 27 -3.02 -1.59 -20.74
N TYR A 28 -2.27 -1.72 -19.65
CA TYR A 28 -1.02 -2.50 -19.66
C TYR A 28 -1.18 -3.93 -19.14
N GLY A 29 -2.07 -4.17 -18.17
CA GLY A 29 -2.27 -5.50 -17.59
C GLY A 29 -2.66 -6.55 -18.63
N PRO A 30 -3.78 -6.38 -19.35
CA PRO A 30 -4.21 -7.30 -20.39
C PRO A 30 -3.18 -7.50 -21.50
N GLU A 31 -2.46 -6.42 -21.86
CA GLU A 31 -1.45 -6.46 -22.90
C GLU A 31 -0.21 -7.28 -22.48
N ILE A 32 0.21 -7.20 -21.21
CA ILE A 32 1.30 -8.00 -20.64
C ILE A 32 0.87 -9.47 -20.56
N ASP A 33 -0.33 -9.73 -20.06
CA ASP A 33 -0.88 -11.09 -19.90
C ASP A 33 -1.05 -11.80 -21.24
N ALA A 34 -1.56 -11.09 -22.26
CA ALA A 34 -1.71 -11.63 -23.61
C ALA A 34 -0.38 -12.07 -24.25
N ARG A 35 0.74 -11.44 -23.87
CA ARG A 35 2.07 -11.82 -24.38
C ARG A 35 2.71 -12.99 -23.63
N GLN A 36 2.19 -13.40 -22.47
CA GLN A 36 2.78 -14.47 -21.66
C GLN A 36 2.94 -15.76 -22.47
N SER A 37 1.89 -16.19 -23.17
CA SER A 37 1.94 -17.43 -23.97
C SER A 37 2.98 -17.37 -25.09
N ALA A 38 3.20 -16.22 -25.71
CA ALA A 38 4.20 -16.07 -26.78
C ALA A 38 5.63 -16.12 -26.22
N VAL A 39 5.85 -15.53 -25.04
CA VAL A 39 7.13 -15.62 -24.32
C VAL A 39 7.42 -17.07 -23.94
N ASP A 40 6.43 -17.76 -23.36
CA ASP A 40 6.60 -19.17 -22.93
C ASP A 40 6.94 -20.08 -24.12
N GLN A 41 6.28 -19.89 -25.27
CA GLN A 41 6.60 -20.63 -26.49
C GLN A 41 8.01 -20.33 -27.01
N PHE A 42 8.43 -19.06 -27.01
CA PHE A 42 9.77 -18.69 -27.43
C PHE A 42 10.84 -19.34 -26.55
N VAL A 43 10.65 -19.30 -25.22
CA VAL A 43 11.54 -19.92 -24.25
C VAL A 43 11.59 -21.44 -24.44
N ALA A 44 10.44 -22.08 -24.61
CA ALA A 44 10.37 -23.52 -24.85
C ALA A 44 11.12 -23.94 -26.12
N ASN A 45 10.92 -23.21 -27.23
CA ASN A 45 11.59 -23.49 -28.49
C ASN A 45 13.11 -23.26 -28.40
N GLY A 46 13.55 -22.18 -27.75
CA GLY A 46 14.97 -21.91 -27.52
C GLY A 46 15.64 -23.01 -26.69
N ASN A 47 15.00 -23.42 -25.60
CA ASN A 47 15.50 -24.51 -24.74
C ASN A 47 15.58 -25.86 -25.49
N GLN A 48 14.64 -26.15 -26.39
CA GLN A 48 14.71 -27.34 -27.24
C GLN A 48 15.91 -27.31 -28.19
N MET A 49 16.22 -26.14 -28.80
CA MET A 49 17.39 -25.99 -29.68
C MET A 49 18.71 -26.16 -28.92
N VAL A 50 18.78 -25.63 -27.70
CA VAL A 50 19.94 -25.80 -26.81
C VAL A 50 20.13 -27.28 -26.45
N GLN A 51 19.05 -27.97 -26.06
CA GLN A 51 19.09 -29.41 -25.75
C GLN A 51 19.51 -30.27 -26.95
N ALA A 52 19.12 -29.86 -28.17
CA ALA A 52 19.53 -30.51 -29.40
C ALA A 52 21.00 -30.24 -29.79
N LYS A 53 21.76 -29.51 -28.96
CA LYS A 53 23.15 -29.09 -29.21
C LYS A 53 23.29 -28.36 -30.54
N HIS A 54 22.37 -27.44 -30.81
CA HIS A 54 22.43 -26.57 -31.98
C HIS A 54 23.77 -25.81 -32.04
N LEU A 55 24.26 -25.49 -33.25
CA LEU A 55 25.55 -24.84 -33.47
C LEU A 55 25.70 -23.50 -32.73
N LEU A 56 24.57 -22.82 -32.50
CA LEU A 56 24.47 -21.53 -31.81
C LEU A 56 23.83 -21.67 -30.42
N ALA A 57 23.95 -22.84 -29.76
CA ALA A 57 23.29 -23.10 -28.47
C ALA A 57 23.62 -22.03 -27.42
N ASP A 58 24.89 -21.64 -27.28
CA ASP A 58 25.32 -20.63 -26.31
C ASP A 58 24.66 -19.26 -26.55
N GLU A 59 24.55 -18.83 -27.82
CA GLU A 59 23.89 -17.58 -28.19
C GLU A 59 22.37 -17.66 -27.94
N ILE A 60 21.75 -18.80 -28.25
CA ILE A 60 20.31 -19.03 -28.02
C ILE A 60 20.01 -18.99 -26.52
N GLU A 61 20.81 -19.67 -25.70
CA GLU A 61 20.67 -19.69 -24.25
C GLU A 61 20.74 -18.27 -23.65
N GLU A 62 21.71 -17.46 -24.10
CA GLU A 62 21.84 -16.07 -23.67
C GLU A 62 20.59 -15.25 -24.02
N LYS A 63 20.06 -15.39 -25.24
CA LYS A 63 18.86 -14.65 -25.68
C LYS A 63 17.60 -15.08 -24.94
N VAL A 64 17.45 -16.38 -24.66
CA VAL A 64 16.33 -16.91 -23.87
C VAL A 64 16.40 -16.34 -22.45
N ALA A 65 17.54 -16.45 -21.79
CA ALA A 65 17.73 -15.94 -20.43
C ALA A 65 17.49 -14.42 -20.34
N HIS A 66 17.96 -13.66 -21.35
CA HIS A 66 17.73 -12.23 -21.42
C HIS A 66 16.23 -11.90 -21.57
N LEU A 67 15.50 -12.61 -22.44
CA LEU A 67 14.06 -12.41 -22.61
C LEU A 67 13.29 -12.70 -21.31
N GLU A 68 13.59 -13.83 -20.66
CA GLU A 68 12.95 -14.22 -19.40
C GLU A 68 13.18 -13.17 -18.31
N LEU A 69 14.42 -12.71 -18.14
CA LEU A 69 14.76 -11.67 -17.19
C LEU A 69 14.06 -10.35 -17.51
N SER A 70 14.10 -9.91 -18.77
CA SER A 70 13.46 -8.67 -19.20
C SER A 70 11.95 -8.69 -18.97
N TYR A 71 11.30 -9.81 -19.29
CA TYR A 71 9.86 -9.97 -19.13
C TYR A 71 9.45 -10.11 -17.65
N LYS A 72 10.27 -10.79 -16.82
CA LYS A 72 10.09 -10.79 -15.36
C LYS A 72 10.19 -9.39 -14.77
N ASN A 73 11.20 -8.61 -15.19
CA ASN A 73 11.38 -7.23 -14.73
C ASN A 73 10.23 -6.32 -15.18
N LEU A 74 9.70 -6.51 -16.38
CA LEU A 74 8.51 -5.80 -16.86
C LEU A 74 7.30 -6.07 -15.96
N LYS A 75 7.00 -7.33 -15.66
CA LYS A 75 5.89 -7.71 -14.76
C LYS A 75 6.07 -7.15 -13.36
N ALA A 76 7.29 -7.22 -12.81
CA ALA A 76 7.61 -6.65 -11.51
C ALA A 76 7.39 -5.13 -11.50
N THR A 77 7.93 -4.40 -12.49
CA THR A 77 7.78 -2.94 -12.61
C THR A 77 6.31 -2.54 -12.74
N TRP A 78 5.53 -3.27 -13.54
CA TRP A 78 4.09 -3.02 -13.69
C TRP A 78 3.35 -3.19 -12.36
N ARG A 79 3.65 -4.25 -11.61
CA ARG A 79 3.04 -4.54 -10.31
C ARG A 79 3.43 -3.51 -9.25
N GLU A 80 4.71 -3.16 -9.16
CA GLU A 80 5.19 -2.10 -8.27
C GLU A 80 4.49 -0.77 -8.54
N ARG A 81 4.29 -0.43 -9.81
CA ARG A 81 3.56 0.78 -10.20
C ARG A 81 2.07 0.71 -9.84
N LEU A 82 1.45 -0.46 -10.03
CA LEU A 82 0.06 -0.69 -9.64
C LEU A 82 -0.13 -0.49 -8.14
N ASP A 83 0.74 -1.09 -7.33
CA ASP A 83 0.71 -0.97 -5.87
C ASP A 83 0.81 0.49 -5.44
N LEU A 84 1.71 1.27 -6.07
CA LEU A 84 1.83 2.71 -5.81
C LEU A 84 0.55 3.49 -6.13
N TYR A 85 -0.13 3.18 -7.23
CA TYR A 85 -1.41 3.83 -7.57
C TYR A 85 -2.54 3.44 -6.61
N GLU A 86 -2.60 2.17 -6.18
CA GLU A 86 -3.55 1.71 -5.17
C GLU A 86 -3.34 2.43 -3.83
N LEU A 87 -2.09 2.54 -3.39
CA LEU A 87 -1.72 3.30 -2.18
C LEU A 87 -2.09 4.78 -2.29
N ASN A 88 -1.76 5.42 -3.42
CA ASN A 88 -2.06 6.83 -3.63
C ASN A 88 -3.58 7.09 -3.61
N LEU A 89 -4.36 6.26 -4.30
CA LEU A 89 -5.82 6.41 -4.32
C LEU A 89 -6.41 6.32 -2.91
N ASP A 90 -5.98 5.35 -2.09
CA ASP A 90 -6.47 5.22 -0.72
C ASP A 90 -6.17 6.45 0.14
N VAL A 91 -4.96 7.01 0.02
CA VAL A 91 -4.56 8.23 0.72
C VAL A 91 -5.38 9.44 0.26
N GLN A 92 -5.61 9.59 -1.05
CA GLN A 92 -6.41 10.70 -1.57
C GLN A 92 -7.87 10.60 -1.12
N LEU A 93 -8.46 9.39 -1.13
CA LEU A 93 -9.80 9.16 -0.61
C LEU A 93 -9.88 9.46 0.88
N TRP A 94 -8.91 8.99 1.68
CA TRP A 94 -8.87 9.30 3.11
C TRP A 94 -8.77 10.81 3.36
N LYS A 95 -7.91 11.51 2.61
CA LYS A 95 -7.74 12.96 2.72
C LYS A 95 -9.04 13.71 2.41
N GLU A 96 -9.73 13.34 1.33
CA GLU A 96 -11.04 13.91 0.98
C GLU A 96 -12.08 13.65 2.09
N GLN A 97 -12.10 12.46 2.68
CA GLN A 97 -12.99 12.16 3.82
C GLN A 97 -12.65 12.98 5.06
N ALA A 98 -11.36 13.21 5.34
CA ALA A 98 -10.90 14.02 6.46
C ALA A 98 -11.29 15.50 6.29
N GLU A 99 -11.02 16.09 5.13
CA GLU A 99 -11.39 17.48 4.81
C GLU A 99 -12.91 17.70 4.92
N ASN A 100 -13.68 16.73 4.43
CA ASN A 100 -15.13 16.74 4.50
C ASN A 100 -15.66 16.63 5.94
N LEU A 101 -15.04 15.79 6.78
CA LEU A 101 -15.38 15.67 8.19
C LEU A 101 -15.01 16.94 8.96
N GLU A 102 -13.83 17.50 8.68
CA GLU A 102 -13.38 18.76 9.27
C GLU A 102 -14.34 19.90 8.94
N SER A 103 -14.74 20.03 7.66
CA SER A 103 -15.73 21.04 7.23
C SER A 103 -17.06 20.86 7.96
N PHE A 104 -17.55 19.62 8.10
CA PHE A 104 -18.76 19.33 8.87
C PHE A 104 -18.62 19.74 10.34
N LEU A 105 -17.48 19.46 10.98
CA LEU A 105 -17.25 19.82 12.37
C LEU A 105 -17.19 21.34 12.55
N GLN A 106 -16.57 22.07 11.62
CA GLN A 106 -16.51 23.54 11.65
C GLN A 106 -17.89 24.16 11.47
N GLU A 107 -18.71 23.67 10.53
CA GLU A 107 -20.08 24.15 10.32
C GLU A 107 -20.98 23.95 11.54
N ASN A 108 -20.71 22.91 12.34
CA ASN A 108 -21.50 22.56 13.52
C ASN A 108 -20.83 22.99 14.84
N GLU A 109 -19.70 23.69 14.80
CA GLU A 109 -18.91 24.03 16.00
C GLU A 109 -19.74 24.85 16.99
N SER A 110 -20.46 25.87 16.52
CA SER A 110 -21.33 26.70 17.37
C SER A 110 -22.45 25.89 18.01
N ARG A 111 -23.08 24.99 17.25
CA ARG A 111 -24.17 24.12 17.73
C ARG A 111 -23.68 23.11 18.77
N ILE A 112 -22.47 22.57 18.58
CA ILE A 112 -21.82 21.66 19.55
C ILE A 112 -21.55 22.39 20.86
N VAL A 113 -21.08 23.65 20.79
CA VAL A 113 -20.82 24.47 21.98
C VAL A 113 -22.13 24.84 22.69
N ASP A 114 -23.14 25.28 21.95
CA ASP A 114 -24.44 25.71 22.50
C ASP A 114 -25.27 24.55 23.10
N GLU A 115 -25.18 23.33 22.55
CA GLU A 115 -25.84 22.14 23.12
C GLU A 115 -25.19 21.64 24.41
N SER A 116 -23.94 22.03 24.68
CA SER A 116 -23.27 21.67 25.94
C SER A 116 -23.69 22.54 27.13
N ASP A 117 -24.29 23.71 26.86
CA ASP A 117 -24.74 24.65 27.87
C ASP A 117 -26.26 24.54 28.12
N TRP A 118 -26.62 23.71 29.09
CA TRP A 118 -27.97 23.60 29.64
C TRP A 118 -28.23 24.58 30.80
N SER A 119 -27.25 25.40 31.18
CA SER A 119 -27.37 26.31 32.32
C SER A 119 -28.15 27.58 32.00
N ASN A 120 -28.20 27.97 30.73
CA ASN A 120 -28.95 29.12 30.21
C ASN A 120 -30.34 28.73 29.66
N LEU A 121 -31.02 27.79 30.31
CA LEU A 121 -32.35 27.35 29.89
C LEU A 121 -33.40 28.34 30.41
N ASP A 122 -34.26 28.83 29.52
CA ASP A 122 -35.44 29.62 29.89
C ASP A 122 -36.45 28.71 30.65
N ASP A 123 -37.08 29.22 31.71
CA ASP A 123 -38.02 28.46 32.56
C ASP A 123 -39.33 28.08 31.81
N ASN A 124 -39.49 28.54 30.56
CA ASN A 124 -40.63 28.23 29.73
C ASN A 124 -40.56 26.83 29.12
N ILE A 125 -41.50 25.97 29.53
CA ILE A 125 -41.63 24.57 29.07
C ILE A 125 -41.60 24.44 27.54
N LEU A 126 -42.23 25.35 26.79
CA LEU A 126 -42.24 25.28 25.32
C LEU A 126 -40.84 25.48 24.70
N ASN A 127 -40.01 26.32 25.33
CA ASN A 127 -38.64 26.56 24.88
C ASN A 127 -37.74 25.36 25.20
N ILE A 128 -37.98 24.69 26.32
CA ILE A 128 -37.30 23.45 26.70
C ILE A 128 -37.63 22.32 25.72
N GLU A 129 -38.92 22.11 25.41
CA GLU A 129 -39.37 21.10 24.47
C GLU A 129 -38.77 21.31 23.07
N ARG A 130 -38.75 22.56 22.58
CA ARG A 130 -38.10 22.89 21.31
C ARG A 130 -36.60 22.55 21.33
N LYS A 131 -35.86 22.95 22.38
CA LYS A 131 -34.42 22.66 22.50
C LYS A 131 -34.16 21.16 22.56
N LEU A 132 -35.05 20.38 23.17
CA LEU A 132 -34.96 18.92 23.22
C LEU A 132 -35.12 18.29 21.81
N VAL A 133 -36.06 18.78 21.01
CA VAL A 133 -36.24 18.33 19.62
C VAL A 133 -35.00 18.67 18.79
N GLU A 134 -34.50 19.91 18.87
CA GLU A 134 -33.30 20.33 18.16
C GLU A 134 -32.06 19.48 18.51
N HIS A 135 -31.90 19.15 19.79
CA HIS A 135 -30.85 18.25 20.28
C HIS A 135 -31.03 16.81 19.76
N ASN A 136 -32.25 16.28 19.74
CA ASN A 136 -32.51 14.94 19.20
C ASN A 136 -32.22 14.87 17.68
N ASP A 137 -32.56 15.91 16.94
CA ASP A 137 -32.22 16.05 15.53
C ASP A 137 -30.70 16.09 15.32
N PHE A 138 -29.96 16.72 16.25
CA PHE A 138 -28.51 16.76 16.22
C PHE A 138 -27.88 15.39 16.45
N ILE A 139 -28.35 14.66 17.46
CA ILE A 139 -27.87 13.30 17.74
C ILE A 139 -28.08 12.42 16.51
N THR A 140 -29.25 12.48 15.89
CA THR A 140 -29.56 11.71 14.68
C THR A 140 -28.59 12.08 13.53
N LEU A 141 -28.30 13.38 13.37
CA LEU A 141 -27.33 13.85 12.39
C LEU A 141 -25.92 13.31 12.68
N LEU A 142 -25.45 13.36 13.94
CA LEU A 142 -24.15 12.84 14.36
C LEU A 142 -24.03 11.33 14.17
N GLU A 143 -25.07 10.57 14.49
CA GLU A 143 -25.13 9.13 14.25
C GLU A 143 -24.99 8.83 12.75
N GLY A 144 -25.60 9.64 11.89
CA GLY A 144 -25.42 9.58 10.44
C GLY A 144 -23.98 9.82 9.96
N GLN A 145 -23.19 10.60 10.70
CA GLN A 145 -21.78 10.86 10.38
C GLN A 145 -20.80 9.79 10.89
N LYS A 146 -21.25 8.81 11.69
CA LYS A 146 -20.38 7.80 12.31
C LYS A 146 -19.47 7.08 11.31
N ASN A 147 -20.02 6.69 10.16
CA ASN A 147 -19.25 6.01 9.11
C ASN A 147 -18.11 6.88 8.57
N ARG A 148 -18.29 8.21 8.48
CA ARG A 148 -17.23 9.13 8.02
C ARG A 148 -16.12 9.24 9.06
N VAL A 149 -16.49 9.31 10.34
CA VAL A 149 -15.52 9.29 11.45
C VAL A 149 -14.71 7.99 11.43
N ASP A 150 -15.37 6.85 11.24
CA ASP A 150 -14.69 5.54 11.18
C ASP A 150 -13.75 5.44 9.96
N ASN A 151 -14.13 6.03 8.82
CA ASN A 151 -13.28 6.12 7.64
C ASN A 151 -12.02 6.97 7.83
N VAL A 152 -12.06 7.97 8.72
CA VAL A 152 -10.89 8.79 9.06
C VAL A 152 -10.05 8.13 10.16
N LYS A 153 -10.68 7.43 11.11
CA LYS A 153 -10.00 6.68 12.19
C LYS A 153 -9.17 5.49 11.70
N ARG A 154 -9.54 4.89 10.57
CA ARG A 154 -8.79 3.76 10.00
C ARG A 154 -7.39 4.22 9.58
N LEU A 155 -6.43 3.30 9.67
CA LEU A 155 -5.13 3.47 9.03
C LEU A 155 -5.26 3.35 7.51
N THR A 156 -4.57 4.24 6.80
CA THR A 156 -4.36 4.16 5.35
C THR A 156 -3.54 2.91 5.00
N MET A 157 -3.65 2.45 3.76
CA MET A 157 -2.85 1.34 3.26
C MET A 157 -1.36 1.66 3.32
N LEU A 158 -0.98 2.92 3.09
CA LEU A 158 0.41 3.38 3.19
C LEU A 158 0.97 3.15 4.60
N GLU A 159 0.22 3.56 5.63
CA GLU A 159 0.62 3.36 7.03
C GLU A 159 0.72 1.87 7.38
N LYS A 160 -0.22 1.05 6.89
CA LYS A 160 -0.18 -0.42 7.10
C LYS A 160 1.05 -1.06 6.46
N VAL A 161 1.38 -0.66 5.21
CA VAL A 161 2.55 -1.16 4.49
C VAL A 161 3.83 -0.72 5.21
N PHE A 162 3.89 0.54 5.65
CA PHE A 162 5.03 1.08 6.39
C PHE A 162 5.24 0.34 7.72
N GLY A 163 4.18 0.11 8.51
CA GLY A 163 4.26 -0.66 9.74
C GLY A 163 4.75 -2.09 9.50
N SER A 164 4.19 -2.77 8.50
CA SER A 164 4.60 -4.13 8.12
C SER A 164 6.05 -4.20 7.61
N GLN A 165 6.56 -3.13 7.00
CA GLN A 165 7.96 -3.03 6.60
C GLN A 165 8.88 -2.90 7.82
N LEU A 166 8.54 -2.02 8.76
CA LEU A 166 9.32 -1.81 9.98
C LEU A 166 9.45 -3.11 10.80
N ASP A 167 8.36 -3.88 10.90
CA ASP A 167 8.36 -5.18 11.60
C ASP A 167 9.31 -6.19 10.94
N ARG A 168 9.33 -6.23 9.60
CA ARG A 168 10.25 -7.08 8.83
C ARG A 168 11.70 -6.66 9.04
N GLU A 169 11.99 -5.35 9.03
CA GLU A 169 13.33 -4.81 9.26
C GLU A 169 13.84 -5.13 10.68
N ASN A 170 12.98 -4.98 11.68
CA ASN A 170 13.31 -5.32 13.06
C ASN A 170 13.58 -6.83 13.24
N SER A 171 12.75 -7.68 12.63
CA SER A 171 12.93 -9.13 12.65
C SER A 171 14.24 -9.58 11.98
N ARG A 172 14.61 -8.91 10.88
CA ARG A 172 15.87 -9.14 10.18
C ARG A 172 17.06 -8.73 11.04
N LYS A 173 17.04 -7.54 11.64
CA LYS A 173 18.11 -7.08 12.55
C LYS A 173 18.30 -8.05 13.71
N MET A 174 17.21 -8.55 14.30
CA MET A 174 17.32 -9.54 15.37
C MET A 174 17.94 -10.85 14.91
N SER A 175 17.55 -11.35 13.74
CA SER A 175 18.13 -12.58 13.17
C SER A 175 19.63 -12.42 12.88
N GLU A 176 20.03 -11.28 12.32
CA GLU A 176 21.44 -10.96 12.06
C GLU A 176 22.26 -10.87 13.35
N ASN A 177 21.70 -10.28 14.41
CA ASN A 177 22.36 -10.22 15.72
C ASN A 177 22.54 -11.61 16.33
N VAL A 178 21.51 -12.46 16.27
CA VAL A 178 21.59 -13.85 16.75
C VAL A 178 22.68 -14.63 16.01
N LEU A 179 22.79 -14.47 14.69
CA LEU A 179 23.84 -15.12 13.90
C LEU A 179 25.24 -14.62 14.29
N LYS A 180 25.41 -13.30 14.48
CA LYS A 180 26.68 -12.72 14.95
C LYS A 180 27.08 -13.26 16.33
N GLU A 181 26.12 -13.38 17.26
CA GLU A 181 26.39 -13.95 18.57
C GLU A 181 26.77 -15.43 18.52
N LYS A 182 26.12 -16.22 17.65
CA LYS A 182 26.49 -17.63 17.43
C LYS A 182 27.92 -17.75 16.91
N LEU A 183 28.27 -16.99 15.87
CA LEU A 183 29.62 -16.97 15.30
C LEU A 183 30.65 -16.56 16.35
N ARG A 184 30.36 -15.55 17.19
CA ARG A 184 31.24 -15.13 18.28
C ARG A 184 31.46 -16.26 19.30
N LYS A 185 30.41 -16.98 19.69
CA LYS A 185 30.51 -18.13 20.61
C LYS A 185 31.31 -19.28 20.01
N GLU A 186 31.12 -19.56 18.72
CA GLU A 186 31.91 -20.58 18.01
C GLU A 186 33.38 -20.21 17.93
N GLN A 187 33.70 -18.95 17.61
CA GLN A 187 35.08 -18.46 17.61
C GLN A 187 35.73 -18.63 18.99
N ILE A 188 35.05 -18.24 20.08
CA ILE A 188 35.55 -18.45 21.44
C ILE A 188 35.83 -19.94 21.71
N ARG A 189 34.89 -20.82 21.37
CA ARG A 189 35.06 -22.28 21.53
C ARG A 189 36.25 -22.82 20.73
N THR A 190 36.49 -22.32 19.52
CA THR A 190 37.65 -22.75 18.72
C THR A 190 38.97 -22.31 19.34
N LEU A 191 39.04 -21.09 19.85
CA LEU A 191 40.22 -20.57 20.55
C LEU A 191 40.49 -21.31 21.86
N GLU A 192 39.45 -21.66 22.61
CA GLU A 192 39.57 -22.47 23.83
C GLU A 192 40.11 -23.87 23.53
N LYS A 193 39.58 -24.54 22.50
CA LYS A 193 40.08 -25.86 22.07
C LYS A 193 41.56 -25.81 21.67
N GLN A 194 41.98 -24.75 20.98
CA GLN A 194 43.39 -24.57 20.60
C GLN A 194 44.30 -24.37 21.83
N LYS A 195 43.82 -23.66 22.86
CA LYS A 195 44.58 -23.46 24.11
C LYS A 195 44.72 -24.73 24.96
N VAL A 196 43.76 -25.65 24.92
CA VAL A 196 43.79 -26.90 25.71
C VAL A 196 44.72 -27.95 25.09
N LEU A 197 45.10 -27.80 23.82
CA LEU A 197 45.98 -28.72 23.09
C LEU A 197 47.48 -28.36 23.17
N GLN A 198 47.83 -27.30 23.91
CA GLN A 198 49.22 -26.88 24.20
C GLN A 198 49.56 -27.18 25.66
#